data_AF-A0A2M7A3X3-F1
#
_entry.id   AF-A0A2M7A3X3-F1
#
_cell.length_a   1.000
_cell.length_b   1.000
_cell.length_c   1.000
_cell.angle_alpha   90.00
_cell.angle_beta   90.00
_cell.angle_gamma   90.00
#
_symmetry.space_group_name_H-M   'P 1'
#
loop_
_entity.id
_entity.type
_entity.pdbx_description
1 polymer ?
#
loop_
_entity_poly.entity_id
_entity_poly.type
_entity_poly.pdbx_seq_one_letter_code
_entity_poly.pdbx_strand_id
1 'polypeptide(L)'
;LIKSRVALRDRAKGRVISGTVGRGDFCRGHVDCVEIVKDQADAKAFPVVEVTNDKAKVTHEAAIGRVDKKQLDTLMSRGLSEEEAVDVVVRGMMR
;
A
#
# COMPACT_ATOMS: atom_id res chain seq x y z
N LEU A 1 -12.61 6.11 4.42
CA LEU A 1 -11.19 5.82 4.16
C LEU A 1 -11.05 4.31 4.00
N ILE A 2 -10.55 3.85 2.85
CA ILE A 2 -10.17 2.46 2.64
C ILE A 2 -8.64 2.40 2.74
N LYS A 3 -8.13 1.55 3.63
CA LYS A 3 -6.71 1.26 3.71
C LYS A 3 -6.46 -0.18 3.27
N SER A 4 -5.49 -0.37 2.40
CA SER A 4 -4.95 -1.68 2.04
C SER A 4 -3.46 -1.69 2.33
N ARG A 5 -2.99 -2.71 3.05
CA ARG A 5 -1.59 -2.94 3.39
C ARG A 5 -1.26 -4.39 3.11
N VAL A 6 -0.29 -4.64 2.23
CA VAL A 6 0.12 -6.01 1.88
C VAL A 6 1.64 -6.11 1.93
N ALA A 7 2.16 -7.19 2.50
CA ALA A 7 3.57 -7.53 2.42
C ALA A 7 3.70 -8.97 1.91
N LEU A 8 4.40 -9.16 0.79
CA LEU A 8 4.61 -10.45 0.16
C LEU A 8 6.12 -10.75 0.11
N ARG A 9 6.46 -12.02 0.33
CA ARG A 9 7.85 -12.53 0.32
C ARG A 9 7.93 -13.87 -0.41
N ASP A 10 9.15 -14.36 -0.61
CA ASP A 10 9.43 -15.64 -1.24
C ASP A 10 8.80 -15.73 -2.64
N ARG A 11 7.86 -16.65 -2.86
CA ARG A 11 7.11 -16.82 -4.11
C ARG A 11 5.62 -16.49 -3.96
N ALA A 12 5.26 -15.72 -2.92
CA ALA A 12 3.87 -15.38 -2.64
C ALA A 12 3.28 -14.52 -3.77
N LYS A 13 2.00 -14.75 -4.06
CA LYS A 13 1.24 -13.96 -5.04
C LYS A 13 0.03 -13.34 -4.36
N GLY A 14 -0.12 -12.03 -4.51
CA GLY A 14 -1.21 -11.26 -3.93
C GLY A 14 -1.98 -10.49 -5.00
N ARG A 15 -3.31 -10.48 -4.87
CA ARG A 15 -4.20 -9.68 -5.70
C ARG A 15 -5.17 -8.92 -4.82
N VAL A 16 -5.10 -7.59 -4.85
CA VAL A 16 -6.02 -6.70 -4.14
C VAL A 16 -7.02 -6.14 -5.15
N ILE A 17 -8.30 -6.30 -4.87
CA ILE A 17 -9.38 -5.71 -5.68
C ILE A 17 -10.16 -4.81 -4.74
N SER A 18 -10.27 -3.53 -5.09
CA SER A 18 -11.00 -2.55 -4.27
C SER A 18 -11.89 -1.69 -5.15
N GLY A 19 -13.05 -1.29 -4.63
CA GLY A 19 -14.02 -0.46 -5.33
C GLY A 19 -14.48 0.69 -4.45
N THR A 20 -14.51 1.90 -4.99
CA THR A 20 -15.08 3.08 -4.32
C THR A 20 -15.95 3.85 -5.30
N VAL A 21 -17.17 4.16 -4.88
CA VAL A 21 -18.15 4.85 -5.72
C VAL A 21 -18.68 6.11 -5.01
N GLY A 22 -18.55 7.25 -5.66
CA GLY A 22 -19.06 8.54 -5.19
C GLY A 22 -20.27 9.02 -6.00
N ARG A 23 -21.48 8.91 -5.43
CA ARG A 23 -22.75 9.31 -6.10
C ARG A 23 -23.52 10.45 -5.41
N GLY A 24 -23.22 10.75 -4.15
CA GLY A 24 -23.96 11.74 -3.36
C GLY A 24 -23.31 13.11 -3.38
N ASP A 25 -24.14 14.15 -3.22
CA ASP A 25 -23.66 15.53 -3.08
C ASP A 25 -22.66 15.62 -1.92
N PHE A 26 -21.49 16.23 -2.19
CA PHE A 26 -20.42 16.44 -1.22
C PHE A 26 -19.84 15.16 -0.59
N CYS A 27 -20.12 13.98 -1.13
CA CYS A 27 -19.56 12.75 -0.58
C CYS A 27 -18.05 12.69 -0.79
N ARG A 28 -17.34 12.09 0.19
CA ARG A 28 -15.88 12.03 0.19
C ARG A 28 -15.40 10.60 0.37
N GLY A 29 -14.45 10.22 -0.48
CA GLY A 29 -13.76 8.94 -0.42
C GLY A 29 -12.25 9.12 -0.49
N HIS A 30 -11.52 8.29 0.23
CA HIS A 30 -10.07 8.22 0.12
C HIS A 30 -9.65 6.75 0.23
N VAL A 31 -8.80 6.32 -0.70
CA VAL A 31 -8.26 4.96 -0.77
C VAL A 31 -6.74 5.07 -0.72
N ASP A 32 -6.14 4.44 0.27
CA ASP A 32 -4.70 4.43 0.51
C ASP A 32 -4.22 2.97 0.46
N CYS A 33 -3.48 2.63 -0.59
CA CYS A 33 -2.94 1.29 -0.82
C CYS A 33 -1.42 1.29 -0.71
N VAL A 34 -0.86 0.41 0.13
CA VAL A 34 0.59 0.19 0.19
C VAL A 34 0.86 -1.31 0.11
N GLU A 35 1.71 -1.71 -0.82
CA GLU A 35 2.11 -3.10 -1.00
C GLU A 35 3.63 -3.20 -1.11
N ILE A 36 4.22 -4.07 -0.27
CA ILE A 36 5.66 -4.36 -0.28
C ILE A 36 5.88 -5.76 -0.85
N VAL A 37 6.81 -5.87 -1.81
CA VAL A 37 7.28 -7.14 -2.37
C VAL A 37 8.75 -7.37 -2.05
N LYS A 38 9.07 -8.62 -1.69
CA LYS A 38 10.43 -9.13 -1.47
C LYS A 38 10.64 -10.43 -2.27
N ASP A 39 11.88 -10.70 -2.65
CA ASP A 39 12.31 -11.91 -3.36
C ASP A 39 11.61 -12.09 -4.73
N GLN A 40 10.92 -13.21 -4.94
CA GLN A 40 10.20 -13.55 -6.18
C GLN A 40 8.67 -13.34 -6.02
N ALA A 41 8.25 -12.50 -5.08
CA ALA A 41 6.85 -12.21 -4.84
C ALA A 41 6.22 -11.39 -5.98
N ASP A 42 4.93 -11.62 -6.24
CA ASP A 42 4.13 -10.95 -7.26
C ASP A 42 2.91 -10.27 -6.62
N ALA A 43 2.81 -8.95 -6.74
CA ALA A 43 1.72 -8.15 -6.19
C ALA A 43 0.96 -7.44 -7.31
N LYS A 44 -0.38 -7.46 -7.25
CA LYS A 44 -1.25 -6.77 -8.20
C LYS A 44 -2.41 -6.10 -7.49
N ALA A 45 -2.65 -4.84 -7.78
CA ALA A 45 -3.81 -4.10 -7.32
C ALA A 45 -4.72 -3.72 -8.50
N PHE A 46 -6.02 -3.91 -8.34
CA PHE A 46 -7.07 -3.53 -9.28
C PHE A 46 -8.06 -2.60 -8.57
N PRO A 47 -7.78 -1.28 -8.52
CA PRO A 47 -8.69 -0.31 -7.95
C PRO A 47 -9.76 0.10 -8.97
N VAL A 48 -11.02 0.17 -8.52
CA VAL A 48 -12.13 0.76 -9.25
C VAL A 48 -12.56 2.01 -8.49
N VAL A 49 -12.42 3.17 -9.14
CA VAL A 49 -12.87 4.46 -8.59
C VAL A 49 -13.87 5.05 -9.56
N GLU A 50 -15.12 5.16 -9.12
CA GLU A 50 -16.22 5.68 -9.92
C GLU A 50 -16.79 6.92 -9.24
N VAL A 51 -16.94 8.02 -9.97
CA VAL A 51 -17.60 9.23 -9.48
C VAL A 51 -18.62 9.68 -10.53
N THR A 52 -19.87 9.80 -10.13
CA THR A 52 -20.98 10.17 -11.01
C THR A 52 -21.70 11.44 -10.56
N ASN A 53 -21.17 12.14 -9.56
CA ASN A 53 -21.71 13.38 -9.02
C ASN A 53 -20.60 14.44 -8.99
N ASP A 54 -20.86 15.61 -9.57
CA ASP A 54 -19.89 16.70 -9.74
C ASP A 54 -19.48 17.37 -8.41
N LYS A 55 -20.31 17.23 -7.37
CA LYS A 55 -20.01 17.70 -6.01
C LYS A 55 -19.27 16.65 -5.17
N ALA A 56 -19.08 15.43 -5.66
CA ALA A 56 -18.36 14.38 -4.94
C ALA A 56 -16.84 14.49 -5.13
N LYS A 57 -16.08 14.00 -4.15
CA LYS A 57 -14.61 13.94 -4.22
C LYS A 57 -14.10 12.59 -3.71
N VAL A 58 -13.56 11.78 -4.62
CA VAL A 58 -12.87 10.54 -4.27
C VAL A 58 -11.41 10.64 -4.68
N THR A 59 -10.52 10.15 -3.83
CA THR A 59 -9.07 10.16 -4.06
C THR A 59 -8.51 8.75 -3.88
N HIS A 60 -7.51 8.39 -4.68
CA HIS A 60 -6.81 7.13 -4.58
C HIS A 60 -5.30 7.36 -4.66
N GLU A 61 -4.59 6.87 -3.65
CA GLU A 61 -3.14 6.83 -3.62
C GLU A 61 -2.67 5.38 -3.44
N ALA A 62 -1.60 5.03 -4.16
CA ALA A 62 -1.05 3.68 -4.17
C ALA A 62 0.48 3.71 -4.24
N ALA A 63 1.13 2.89 -3.41
CA ALA A 63 2.55 2.62 -3.45
C ALA A 63 2.80 1.10 -3.43
N ILE A 64 3.22 0.54 -4.56
CA ILE A 64 3.46 -0.90 -4.73
C ILE A 64 4.91 -1.08 -5.17
N GLY A 65 5.70 -1.82 -4.40
CA GLY A 65 7.10 -2.04 -4.74
C GLY A 65 7.96 -2.63 -3.63
N ARG A 66 9.27 -2.45 -3.74
CA ARG A 66 10.24 -2.87 -2.71
C ARG A 66 10.23 -1.92 -1.51
N VAL A 67 10.77 -2.38 -0.38
CA VAL A 67 11.06 -1.52 0.78
C VAL A 67 11.99 -0.38 0.37
N ASP A 68 11.73 0.83 0.88
CA ASP A 68 12.55 2.01 0.60
C ASP A 68 13.99 1.81 1.09
N LYS A 69 14.95 1.97 0.18
CA LYS A 69 16.38 1.77 0.47
C LYS A 69 16.89 2.71 1.56
N LYS A 70 16.50 3.98 1.50
CA LYS A 70 16.96 5.00 2.45
C LYS A 70 16.44 4.68 3.85
N GLN A 71 15.22 4.14 3.97
CA GLN A 71 14.70 3.67 5.25
C GLN A 71 15.51 2.47 5.78
N LEU A 72 15.81 1.50 4.92
CA LEU A 72 16.67 0.37 5.27
C LEU A 72 18.07 0.81 5.69
N ASP A 73 18.75 1.63 4.87
CA ASP A 73 20.09 2.14 5.14
C ASP A 73 20.13 2.90 6.48
N THR A 74 19.08 3.66 6.79
CA THR A 74 18.96 4.36 8.08
C THR A 74 18.84 3.39 9.25
N LEU A 75 18.02 2.35 9.14
CA LEU A 75 17.86 1.35 10.20
C LEU A 75 19.12 0.50 10.38
N MET A 76 19.76 0.11 9.28
CA MET A 76 21.02 -0.64 9.31
C MET A 76 22.17 0.18 9.91
N SER A 77 22.23 1.50 9.65
CA SER A 77 23.19 2.39 10.30
C SER A 77 23.03 2.46 11.83
N ARG A 78 21.87 2.05 12.35
CA ARG A 78 21.57 1.96 13.79
C ARG A 78 21.80 0.56 14.36
N GLY A 79 22.44 -0.34 13.60
CA GLY A 79 22.88 -1.66 14.05
C GLY A 79 21.89 -2.79 13.77
N LEU A 80 20.82 -2.56 13.02
CA LEU A 80 19.91 -3.62 12.59
C LEU A 80 20.50 -4.36 11.39
N SER A 81 20.27 -5.67 11.30
CA SER A 81 20.45 -6.40 10.05
C SER A 81 19.42 -5.94 9.00
N GLU A 82 19.68 -6.23 7.72
CA GLU A 82 18.72 -5.91 6.65
C GLU A 82 17.35 -6.57 6.89
N GLU A 83 17.34 -7.80 7.39
CA GLU A 83 16.09 -8.53 7.65
C GLU A 83 15.30 -7.94 8.82
N GLU A 84 15.97 -7.55 9.91
CA GLU A 84 15.35 -6.83 11.03
C GLU A 84 14.84 -5.45 10.59
N ALA A 85 15.61 -4.74 9.75
CA ALA A 85 15.20 -3.45 9.21
C ALA A 85 13.94 -3.58 8.34
N VAL A 86 13.88 -4.59 7.47
CA VAL A 86 12.67 -4.92 6.68
C VAL A 86 11.49 -5.21 7.60
N ASP A 87 11.66 -6.03 8.64
CA ASP A 87 10.59 -6.36 9.58
C ASP A 87 10.07 -5.11 10.32
N VAL A 88 10.95 -4.20 10.71
CA VAL A 88 10.57 -2.91 11.31
C VAL A 88 9.75 -2.06 10.34
N VAL A 89 10.16 -1.93 9.08
CA VAL A 89 9.43 -1.15 8.08
C VAL A 89 8.05 -1.78 7.81
N VAL A 90 8.00 -3.10 7.61
CA VAL A 90 6.74 -3.82 7.37
C VAL A 90 5.81 -3.69 8.58
N ARG A 91 6.29 -3.87 9.81
CA ARG A 91 5.48 -3.66 11.03
C ARG A 91 4.97 -2.23 11.16
N GLY A 92 5.80 -1.24 10.81
CA GLY A 92 5.39 0.16 10.78
C GLY A 92 4.28 0.43 9.76
N MET A 93 4.38 -0.20 8.58
CA MET A 93 3.37 -0.12 7.52
C MET A 93 2.03 -0.75 7.90
N MET A 94 2.03 -1.81 8.73
CA MET A 94 0.83 -2.56 9.12
C MET A 94 0.01 -1.91 10.25
N ARG A 95 0.46 -0.78 10.79
CA ARG A 95 -0.28 0.01 11.80
C ARG A 95 -1.17 1.06 11.13
#